data_AF-A0A7V8GM18-F1
#
_entry.id   AF-A0A7V8GM18-F1
#
_cell.length_a   1.000
_cell.length_b   1.000
_cell.length_c   1.000
_cell.angle_alpha   90.00
_cell.angle_beta   90.00
_cell.angle_gamma   90.00
#
_symmetry.space_group_name_H-M   'P 1'
#
loop_
_entity.id
_entity.type
_entity.pdbx_description
1 polymer ?
#
loop_
_entity_poly.entity_id
_entity_poly.type
_entity_poly.pdbx_seq_one_letter_code
_entity_poly.pdbx_strand_id
1 'polypeptide(L)'
;MLAVAQNPAPAAGPVQRCVTDEGRTLYTDRRCADLGAVDRVPPPRGTAATDGRLQRIGCARTLGALAGEVGAAVRAGDVNRLAGVYDWAGVSNASASRILDRLEAVVARPLVDVAPVMAADPAEGTGMPVPGDGNLPAAQGALLEPAPASPAWMPNWPRRTDPPPAPVPAEAATAAIRATTTRPRPVGLRLEQTLAGGATPMRTVFGLRRNFGCLWIAL
;
A
#
# COMPACT_ATOMS: atom_id res chain seq x y z
N MET A 1 -26.53 -8.52 -53.13
CA MET A 1 -26.25 -9.02 -51.77
C MET A 1 -24.98 -9.86 -51.82
N LEU A 2 -23.84 -9.34 -51.37
CA LEU A 2 -22.64 -10.16 -51.17
C LEU A 2 -22.61 -10.63 -49.71
N ALA A 3 -22.60 -11.95 -49.50
CA ALA A 3 -22.36 -12.56 -48.20
C ALA A 3 -20.84 -12.74 -48.01
N VAL A 4 -20.28 -12.14 -46.96
CA VAL A 4 -18.90 -12.37 -46.53
C VAL A 4 -18.91 -13.60 -45.62
N ALA A 5 -18.25 -14.68 -46.03
CA ALA A 5 -17.98 -15.83 -45.17
C ALA A 5 -16.85 -15.46 -44.19
N GLN A 6 -17.17 -15.43 -42.90
CA GLN A 6 -16.19 -15.20 -41.84
C GLN A 6 -15.58 -16.55 -41.44
N ASN A 7 -14.26 -16.69 -41.58
CA ASN A 7 -13.52 -17.87 -41.13
C ASN A 7 -13.11 -17.66 -39.66
N PRO A 8 -13.40 -18.60 -38.73
CA PRO A 8 -12.99 -18.43 -37.34
C PRO A 8 -11.47 -18.58 -37.19
N ALA A 9 -10.83 -17.64 -36.50
CA ALA A 9 -9.43 -17.74 -36.11
C ALA A 9 -9.25 -18.82 -35.01
N PRO A 10 -8.10 -19.52 -34.95
CA PRO A 10 -7.82 -20.45 -33.86
C PRO A 10 -7.72 -19.69 -32.54
N ALA A 11 -8.55 -20.06 -31.56
CA ALA A 11 -8.46 -19.53 -30.20
C ALA A 11 -7.17 -20.05 -29.55
N ALA A 12 -6.29 -19.16 -29.11
CA ALA A 12 -5.18 -19.52 -28.23
C ALA A 12 -5.78 -20.07 -26.93
N GLY A 13 -5.41 -21.30 -26.57
CA GLY A 13 -5.86 -21.94 -25.33
C GLY A 13 -5.32 -21.20 -24.09
N PRO A 14 -6.00 -21.32 -22.93
CA PRO A 14 -5.50 -20.70 -21.70
C PRO A 14 -4.14 -21.29 -21.32
N VAL A 15 -3.17 -20.43 -21.02
CA VAL A 15 -1.84 -20.84 -20.51
C VAL A 15 -2.03 -21.54 -19.15
N GLN A 16 -1.66 -22.82 -19.08
CA GLN A 16 -1.69 -23.68 -17.89
C GLN A 16 -0.37 -23.60 -17.12
N ARG A 17 -0.43 -23.73 -15.80
CA ARG A 17 0.73 -23.79 -14.89
C ARG A 17 0.93 -25.22 -14.40
N CYS A 18 1.91 -25.91 -14.95
CA CYS A 18 2.21 -27.30 -14.63
C CYS A 18 3.39 -27.41 -13.65
N VAL A 19 3.47 -28.52 -12.92
CA VAL A 19 4.60 -28.87 -12.05
C VAL A 19 5.18 -30.21 -12.50
N THR A 20 6.48 -30.22 -12.75
CA THR A 20 7.25 -31.43 -13.08
C THR A 20 7.46 -32.31 -11.85
N ASP A 21 7.88 -33.55 -12.07
CA ASP A 21 8.37 -34.47 -11.05
C ASP A 21 9.55 -33.91 -10.24
N GLU A 22 10.42 -33.11 -10.86
CA GLU A 22 11.49 -32.34 -10.21
C GLU A 22 10.98 -31.15 -9.36
N GLY A 23 9.67 -30.91 -9.32
CA GLY A 23 9.05 -29.80 -8.59
C GLY A 23 9.19 -28.43 -9.27
N ARG A 24 9.71 -28.37 -10.51
CA ARG A 24 9.84 -27.12 -11.27
C ARG A 24 8.51 -26.73 -11.88
N THR A 25 8.18 -25.43 -11.79
CA THR A 25 6.97 -24.84 -12.39
C THR A 25 7.23 -24.51 -13.87
N LEU A 26 6.34 -24.95 -14.75
CA LEU A 26 6.34 -24.64 -16.18
C LEU A 26 5.01 -24.00 -16.59
N TYR A 27 5.04 -23.13 -17.58
CA TYR A 27 3.84 -22.49 -18.15
C TYR A 27 3.72 -22.90 -19.61
N THR A 28 2.55 -23.38 -20.01
CA THR A 28 2.35 -24.02 -21.33
C THR A 28 0.92 -23.85 -21.79
N ASP A 29 0.70 -23.77 -23.10
CA ASP A 29 -0.62 -23.82 -23.75
C ASP A 29 -1.07 -25.26 -24.07
N ARG A 30 -0.15 -26.24 -23.99
CA ARG A 30 -0.42 -27.69 -24.05
C ARG A 30 -0.79 -28.27 -22.69
N ARG A 31 -1.53 -29.39 -22.69
CA ARG A 31 -1.99 -30.08 -21.47
C ARG A 31 -0.79 -30.59 -20.67
N CYS A 32 -0.82 -30.40 -19.34
CA CYS A 32 0.27 -30.84 -18.45
C CYS A 32 0.61 -32.34 -18.58
N ALA A 33 -0.39 -33.20 -18.80
CA ALA A 33 -0.21 -34.64 -18.96
C ALA A 33 0.67 -35.00 -20.16
N ASP A 34 0.64 -34.20 -21.23
CA ASP A 34 1.47 -34.41 -22.42
C ASP A 34 2.95 -34.08 -22.18
N LEU A 35 3.24 -33.38 -21.07
CA LEU A 35 4.59 -32.96 -20.66
C LEU A 35 5.11 -33.78 -19.47
N GLY A 36 4.42 -34.84 -19.07
CA GLY A 36 4.75 -35.61 -17.85
C GLY A 36 4.62 -34.78 -16.57
N ALA A 37 3.86 -33.68 -16.62
CA ALA A 37 3.68 -32.76 -15.51
C ALA A 37 2.24 -32.85 -14.98
N VAL A 38 2.05 -32.47 -13.73
CA VAL A 38 0.71 -32.39 -13.12
C VAL A 38 0.23 -30.94 -13.13
N ASP A 39 -1.07 -30.76 -13.36
CA ASP A 39 -1.68 -29.43 -13.24
C ASP A 39 -1.63 -29.00 -11.77
N ARG A 40 -1.15 -27.77 -11.54
CA ARG A 40 -1.23 -27.20 -10.21
C ARG A 40 -2.64 -26.64 -10.02
N VAL A 41 -3.56 -27.52 -9.66
CA VAL A 41 -4.92 -27.16 -9.25
C VAL A 41 -4.80 -26.02 -8.22
N PRO A 42 -5.34 -24.82 -8.50
CA PRO A 42 -5.46 -23.78 -7.49
C PRO A 42 -6.15 -24.40 -6.27
N PRO A 43 -5.73 -24.09 -5.03
CA PRO A 43 -6.38 -24.65 -3.84
C PRO A 43 -7.90 -24.52 -4.03
N PRO A 44 -8.68 -25.59 -3.78
CA PRO A 44 -10.09 -25.59 -4.08
C PRO A 44 -10.67 -24.33 -3.45
N ARG A 45 -11.43 -23.56 -4.23
CA ARG A 45 -12.28 -22.51 -3.69
C ARG A 45 -13.32 -23.22 -2.83
N GLY A 46 -12.93 -23.59 -1.62
CA GLY A 46 -13.72 -24.37 -0.72
C GLY A 46 -14.96 -23.56 -0.37
N THR A 47 -16.10 -24.23 -0.46
CA THR A 47 -17.40 -23.82 0.09
C THR A 47 -17.41 -23.73 1.63
N ALA A 48 -16.24 -23.81 2.28
CA ALA A 48 -15.99 -23.42 3.67
C ALA A 48 -15.40 -21.99 3.81
N ALA A 49 -15.49 -21.17 2.76
CA ALA A 49 -15.06 -19.77 2.74
C ALA A 49 -16.22 -18.77 2.92
N THR A 50 -17.30 -19.16 3.61
CA THR A 50 -18.41 -18.24 3.94
C THR A 50 -18.35 -17.87 5.43
N ASP A 51 -18.39 -18.85 6.34
CA ASP A 51 -17.77 -18.70 7.66
C ASP A 51 -16.27 -18.40 7.45
N GLY A 52 -15.53 -17.71 8.30
CA GLY A 52 -14.14 -17.34 8.01
C GLY A 52 -13.93 -16.30 6.90
N ARG A 53 -14.87 -16.09 5.97
CA ARG A 53 -14.94 -14.90 5.09
C ARG A 53 -15.83 -13.85 5.72
N LEU A 54 -16.96 -14.21 6.31
CA LEU A 54 -17.78 -13.32 7.15
C LEU A 54 -16.98 -12.86 8.39
N GLN A 55 -16.24 -13.75 9.05
CA GLN A 55 -15.33 -13.39 10.16
C GLN A 55 -14.08 -12.62 9.70
N ARG A 56 -13.67 -12.72 8.42
CA ARG A 56 -12.60 -11.87 7.84
C ARG A 56 -13.08 -10.48 7.45
N ILE A 57 -14.31 -10.39 6.93
CA ILE A 57 -14.97 -9.14 6.52
C ILE A 57 -15.23 -8.26 7.76
N GLY A 58 -15.46 -8.84 8.95
CA GLY A 58 -15.72 -8.08 10.17
C GLY A 58 -14.52 -7.78 11.08
N CYS A 59 -13.31 -8.30 10.82
CA CYS A 59 -12.17 -8.03 11.70
C CYS A 59 -10.82 -8.17 10.99
N ALA A 60 -10.38 -7.09 10.34
CA ALA A 60 -9.04 -7.05 9.79
C ALA A 60 -8.01 -6.86 10.93
N ARG A 61 -7.19 -7.87 11.21
CA ARG A 61 -6.13 -7.78 12.25
C ARG A 61 -4.83 -7.15 11.75
N THR A 62 -4.66 -7.04 10.44
CA THR A 62 -3.49 -6.41 9.82
C THR A 62 -3.91 -5.35 8.81
N LEU A 63 -3.05 -4.35 8.61
CA LEU A 63 -3.29 -3.28 7.65
C LEU A 63 -3.44 -3.83 6.22
N GLY A 64 -2.60 -4.80 5.84
CA GLY A 64 -2.66 -5.44 4.53
C GLY A 64 -3.97 -6.19 4.30
N ALA A 65 -4.50 -6.86 5.33
CA ALA A 65 -5.82 -7.50 5.24
C ALA A 65 -6.94 -6.46 5.06
N LEU A 66 -6.91 -5.36 5.81
CA LEU A 66 -7.89 -4.28 5.68
C LEU A 66 -7.82 -3.62 4.30
N ALA A 67 -6.63 -3.26 3.83
CA ALA A 67 -6.41 -2.68 2.51
C ALA A 67 -6.87 -3.63 1.39
N GLY A 68 -6.62 -4.94 1.54
CA GLY A 68 -7.09 -5.97 0.62
C GLY A 68 -8.62 -6.08 0.56
N GLU A 69 -9.29 -6.05 1.73
CA GLU A 69 -10.76 -6.07 1.80
C GLU A 69 -11.39 -4.80 1.21
N VAL A 70 -10.87 -3.61 1.57
CA VAL A 70 -11.31 -2.32 1.01
C VAL A 70 -11.13 -2.31 -0.51
N GLY A 71 -9.96 -2.72 -1.00
CA GLY A 71 -9.68 -2.79 -2.44
C GLY A 71 -10.54 -3.83 -3.17
N ALA A 72 -10.95 -4.91 -2.51
CA ALA A 72 -11.87 -5.90 -3.08
C ALA A 72 -13.32 -5.40 -3.10
N ALA A 73 -13.76 -4.68 -2.07
CA ALA A 73 -15.09 -4.08 -1.99
C ALA A 73 -15.29 -3.02 -3.09
N VAL A 74 -14.33 -2.09 -3.24
CA VAL A 74 -14.41 -1.03 -4.25
C VAL A 74 -14.36 -1.59 -5.67
N ARG A 75 -13.43 -2.51 -5.98
CA ARG A 75 -13.37 -3.13 -7.31
C ARG A 75 -14.62 -3.92 -7.67
N ALA A 76 -15.34 -4.45 -6.69
CA ALA A 76 -16.60 -5.17 -6.89
C ALA A 76 -17.83 -4.25 -6.90
N GLY A 77 -17.69 -2.96 -6.58
CA GLY A 77 -18.84 -2.06 -6.38
C GLY A 77 -19.70 -2.44 -5.17
N ASP A 78 -19.14 -3.12 -4.18
CA ASP A 78 -19.90 -3.74 -3.07
C ASP A 78 -19.88 -2.84 -1.82
N VAL A 79 -20.92 -2.01 -1.68
CA VAL A 79 -21.09 -1.09 -0.54
C VAL A 79 -21.28 -1.85 0.78
N ASN A 80 -21.96 -2.99 0.77
CA ASN A 80 -22.21 -3.76 2.00
C ASN A 80 -20.91 -4.36 2.54
N ARG A 81 -20.04 -4.82 1.65
CA ARG A 81 -18.70 -5.29 2.03
C ARG A 81 -17.82 -4.16 2.53
N LEU A 82 -17.89 -2.96 1.94
CA LEU A 82 -17.15 -1.79 2.44
C LEU A 82 -17.69 -1.31 3.79
N ALA A 83 -19.01 -1.32 3.97
CA ALA A 83 -19.67 -1.01 5.24
C ALA A 83 -19.29 -2.01 6.34
N GLY A 84 -19.06 -3.28 6.00
CA GLY A 84 -18.64 -4.31 6.95
C GLY A 84 -17.29 -4.06 7.64
N VAL A 85 -16.43 -3.23 7.04
CA VAL A 85 -15.11 -2.85 7.60
C VAL A 85 -15.08 -1.43 8.20
N TYR A 86 -16.23 -0.75 8.27
CA TYR A 86 -16.36 0.59 8.85
C TYR A 86 -16.61 0.52 10.38
N ASP A 87 -16.05 1.47 11.14
CA ASP A 87 -16.28 1.57 12.58
C ASP A 87 -17.64 2.20 12.90
N TRP A 88 -18.65 1.37 13.09
CA TRP A 88 -20.01 1.81 13.43
C TRP A 88 -20.19 2.20 14.90
N ALA A 89 -19.17 2.07 15.74
CA ALA A 89 -19.29 2.35 17.17
C ALA A 89 -19.66 3.82 17.41
N GLY A 90 -20.80 4.04 18.08
CA GLY A 90 -21.28 5.38 18.42
C GLY A 90 -21.95 6.16 17.27
N VAL A 91 -22.17 5.55 16.11
CA VAL A 91 -22.84 6.19 14.96
C VAL A 91 -24.36 6.18 15.16
N SER A 92 -25.00 7.34 15.05
CA SER A 92 -26.47 7.47 15.07
C SER A 92 -27.10 7.09 13.72
N ASN A 93 -28.37 6.69 13.71
CA ASN A 93 -29.07 6.29 12.47
C ASN A 93 -29.00 7.37 11.36
N ALA A 94 -29.23 8.64 11.70
CA ALA A 94 -29.16 9.74 10.74
C ALA A 94 -27.73 9.99 10.21
N SER A 95 -26.71 9.63 10.98
CA SER A 95 -25.32 9.67 10.52
C SER A 95 -24.97 8.43 9.69
N ALA A 96 -25.55 7.28 10.04
CA ALA A 96 -25.32 6.02 9.35
C ALA A 96 -25.77 6.08 7.89
N SER A 97 -26.96 6.63 7.61
CA SER A 97 -27.41 6.83 6.22
C SER A 97 -26.44 7.71 5.43
N ARG A 98 -26.01 8.85 5.99
CA ARG A 98 -25.03 9.75 5.34
C ARG A 98 -23.68 9.08 5.11
N ILE A 99 -23.25 8.20 6.01
CA ILE A 99 -22.02 7.41 5.85
C ILE A 99 -22.20 6.40 4.72
N LEU A 100 -23.31 5.67 4.69
CA LEU A 100 -23.61 4.72 3.61
C LEU A 100 -23.64 5.39 2.25
N ASP A 101 -24.28 6.56 2.12
CA ASP A 101 -24.30 7.33 0.87
C ASP A 101 -22.87 7.69 0.41
N ARG A 102 -22.00 8.07 1.35
CA ARG A 102 -20.58 8.35 1.06
C ARG A 102 -19.82 7.10 0.66
N LEU A 103 -20.04 5.96 1.33
CA LEU A 103 -19.42 4.69 0.99
C LEU A 103 -19.88 4.20 -0.40
N GLU A 104 -21.16 4.38 -0.73
CA GLU A 104 -21.72 4.08 -2.06
C GLU A 104 -21.04 4.91 -3.15
N ALA A 105 -20.90 6.23 -2.92
CA ALA A 105 -20.17 7.11 -3.83
C ALA A 105 -18.69 6.72 -3.98
N VAL A 106 -18.06 6.12 -2.97
CA VAL A 106 -16.68 5.59 -3.05
C VAL A 106 -16.62 4.34 -3.91
N VAL A 107 -17.49 3.34 -3.68
CA VAL A 107 -17.46 2.09 -4.44
C VAL A 107 -17.89 2.26 -5.90
N ALA A 108 -18.67 3.30 -6.22
CA ALA A 108 -19.08 3.62 -7.59
C ALA A 108 -17.93 4.15 -8.48
N ARG A 109 -16.77 4.48 -7.90
CA ARG A 109 -15.61 5.02 -8.62
C ARG A 109 -14.55 3.95 -8.90
N PRO A 110 -14.01 3.87 -10.14
CA PRO A 110 -12.92 2.95 -10.45
C PRO A 110 -11.71 3.14 -9.53
N LEU A 111 -11.15 2.03 -9.05
CA LEU A 111 -9.98 2.02 -8.16
C LEU A 111 -8.68 1.92 -8.96
N VAL A 112 -7.73 2.81 -8.65
CA VAL A 112 -6.36 2.78 -9.19
C VAL A 112 -5.41 2.17 -8.17
N ASP A 113 -5.41 2.65 -6.93
CA ASP A 113 -4.50 2.20 -5.88
C ASP A 113 -5.09 2.34 -4.46
N VAL A 114 -4.56 1.56 -3.51
CA VAL A 114 -4.82 1.67 -2.07
C VAL A 114 -3.49 1.70 -1.32
N ALA A 115 -3.15 2.86 -0.75
CA ALA A 115 -1.89 3.08 -0.06
C ALA A 115 -2.11 3.47 1.42
N PRO A 116 -1.24 3.04 2.35
CA PRO A 116 -1.28 3.53 3.72
C PRO A 116 -0.88 5.01 3.80
N VAL A 117 -1.60 5.77 4.62
CA VAL A 117 -1.21 7.12 5.02
C VAL A 117 -0.45 7.00 6.34
N MET A 118 0.80 7.39 6.35
CA MET A 118 1.66 7.38 7.54
C MET A 118 1.42 8.63 8.37
N ALA A 119 1.51 8.53 9.70
CA ALA A 119 1.65 9.72 10.53
C ALA A 119 2.87 10.52 10.06
N ALA A 120 2.71 11.83 9.84
CA ALA A 120 3.85 12.71 9.70
C ALA A 120 4.61 12.75 11.04
N ASP A 121 5.93 12.76 10.99
CA ASP A 121 6.72 12.92 12.21
C ASP A 121 6.41 14.29 12.83
N PRO A 122 6.07 14.37 14.12
CA PRO A 122 5.79 15.64 14.78
C PRO A 122 7.00 16.61 14.78
N ALA A 123 8.18 16.13 14.40
CA ALA A 123 9.39 16.94 14.25
C ALA A 123 9.36 17.89 13.03
N GLU A 124 8.47 17.71 12.06
CA GLU A 124 8.32 18.64 10.91
C GLU A 124 7.33 19.79 11.18
N GLY A 125 6.67 19.81 12.34
CA GLY A 125 5.69 20.85 12.72
C GLY A 125 6.27 22.05 13.47
N THR A 126 7.57 22.03 13.79
CA THR A 126 8.29 23.17 14.40
C THR A 126 9.31 23.75 13.41
N GLY A 127 8.84 24.01 12.20
CA GLY A 127 9.46 25.06 11.39
C GLY A 127 9.22 26.39 12.11
N MET A 128 10.15 26.79 12.96
CA MET A 128 10.28 28.18 13.39
C MET A 128 10.20 29.05 12.12
N PRO A 129 9.35 30.10 12.04
CA PRO A 129 9.32 30.95 10.87
C PRO A 129 10.72 31.53 10.68
N VAL A 130 11.40 31.13 9.60
CA VAL A 130 12.63 31.79 9.17
C VAL A 130 12.20 33.17 8.69
N PRO A 131 12.58 34.27 9.35
CA PRO A 131 12.31 35.59 8.83
C PRO A 131 13.07 35.73 7.52
N GLY A 132 12.35 36.08 6.45
CA GLY A 132 12.93 36.28 5.13
C GLY A 132 14.03 37.35 5.13
N ASP A 133 15.16 36.98 4.56
CA ASP A 133 16.14 37.77 3.83
C ASP A 133 16.41 39.20 4.30
N GLY A 134 17.39 39.29 5.21
CA GLY A 134 18.12 40.52 5.51
C GLY A 134 19.63 40.27 5.51
N ASN A 135 20.22 40.20 4.32
CA ASN A 135 21.66 40.42 4.04
C ASN A 135 22.68 39.77 5.01
N LEU A 136 23.07 38.52 4.75
CA LEU A 136 24.33 38.00 5.25
C LEU A 136 25.45 38.44 4.30
N PRO A 137 26.53 39.10 4.77
CA PRO A 137 27.66 39.39 3.90
C PRO A 137 28.26 38.07 3.42
N ALA A 138 28.54 38.00 2.12
CA ALA A 138 29.22 36.88 1.50
C ALA A 138 30.49 36.55 2.29
N ALA A 139 30.48 35.43 3.01
CA ALA A 139 31.70 34.85 3.56
C ALA A 139 32.57 34.46 2.35
N GLN A 140 33.58 35.29 2.13
CA GLN A 140 34.59 35.08 1.10
C GLN A 140 35.24 33.72 1.39
N GLY A 141 35.19 32.83 0.39
CA GLY A 141 35.73 31.49 0.48
C GLY A 141 37.20 31.53 0.86
N ALA A 142 37.50 31.04 2.06
CA ALA A 142 38.82 30.50 2.33
C ALA A 142 38.98 29.27 1.42
N LEU A 143 39.98 29.31 0.54
CA LEU A 143 40.47 28.15 -0.19
C LEU A 143 40.95 27.10 0.82
N LEU A 144 40.05 26.24 1.28
CA LEU A 144 40.44 24.87 1.62
C LEU A 144 40.31 24.08 0.32
N GLU A 145 41.44 23.57 -0.17
CA GLU A 145 41.44 22.59 -1.25
C GLU A 145 40.42 21.47 -0.93
N PRO A 146 39.55 21.10 -1.88
CA PRO A 146 38.60 20.03 -1.67
C PRO A 146 39.36 18.71 -1.49
N ALA A 147 39.17 18.06 -0.34
CA ALA A 147 39.63 16.70 -0.12
C ALA A 147 39.09 15.78 -1.25
N PRO A 148 39.90 14.85 -1.78
CA PRO A 148 39.47 14.03 -2.90
C PRO A 148 38.25 13.20 -2.50
N ALA A 149 37.13 13.43 -3.18
CA ALA A 149 35.92 12.65 -3.04
C ALA A 149 36.23 11.18 -3.36
N SER A 150 35.75 10.27 -2.51
CA SER A 150 35.87 8.84 -2.77
C SER A 150 35.26 8.50 -4.15
N PRO A 151 35.89 7.64 -4.97
CA PRO A 151 35.34 7.28 -6.26
C PRO A 151 33.99 6.56 -6.08
N ALA A 152 33.02 6.88 -6.95
CA ALA A 152 31.60 6.51 -6.83
C ALA A 152 31.31 4.99 -6.85
N TRP A 153 32.32 4.15 -7.10
CA TRP A 153 32.20 2.69 -7.11
C TRP A 153 32.58 2.03 -5.77
N MET A 154 33.04 2.79 -4.78
CA MET A 154 33.30 2.27 -3.42
C MET A 154 32.05 2.42 -2.52
N PRO A 155 31.71 1.40 -1.71
CA PRO A 155 30.76 1.55 -0.61
C PRO A 155 31.20 2.66 0.36
N ASN A 156 30.27 3.32 1.02
CA ASN A 156 30.55 4.34 2.04
C ASN A 156 30.89 3.70 3.40
N TRP A 157 31.99 2.96 3.49
CA TRP A 157 32.47 2.44 4.77
C TRP A 157 33.23 3.53 5.55
N PRO A 158 33.03 3.65 6.88
CA PRO A 158 33.78 4.61 7.69
C PRO A 158 35.26 4.26 7.64
N ARG A 159 36.10 5.26 7.34
CA ARG A 159 37.56 5.05 7.34
C ARG A 159 38.00 5.01 8.79
N ARG A 160 38.93 4.11 9.11
CA ARG A 160 39.49 3.93 10.47
C ARG A 160 40.20 5.19 11.03
N THR A 161 40.29 6.27 10.25
CA THR A 161 40.86 7.57 10.61
C THR A 161 39.83 8.62 11.05
N ASP A 162 38.53 8.32 10.97
CA ASP A 162 37.52 9.25 11.49
C ASP A 162 37.70 9.36 13.02
N PRO A 163 37.92 10.57 13.57
CA PRO A 163 38.00 10.73 15.02
C PRO A 163 36.68 10.23 15.62
N PRO A 164 36.71 9.44 16.72
CA PRO A 164 35.49 8.99 17.35
C PRO A 164 34.63 10.22 17.66
N PRO A 165 33.32 10.19 17.34
CA PRO A 165 32.46 11.31 17.69
C PRO A 165 32.61 11.58 19.18
N ALA A 166 32.71 12.86 19.55
CA ALA A 166 32.75 13.28 20.95
C ALA A 166 31.65 12.54 21.73
N PRO A 167 31.89 12.12 22.99
CA PRO A 167 30.92 11.35 23.75
C PRO A 167 29.61 12.13 23.80
N VAL A 168 28.61 11.66 23.05
CA VAL A 168 27.26 12.16 23.15
C VAL A 168 26.78 11.85 24.57
N PRO A 169 26.21 12.83 25.29
CA PRO A 169 25.65 12.55 26.60
C PRO A 169 24.64 11.40 26.47
N ALA A 170 24.67 10.45 27.42
CA ALA A 170 23.94 9.19 27.31
C ALA A 170 22.42 9.38 27.09
N GLU A 171 21.86 10.51 27.56
CA GLU A 171 20.49 10.92 27.28
C GLU A 171 20.24 11.28 25.81
N ALA A 172 21.16 12.00 25.16
CA ALA A 172 21.07 12.30 23.74
C ALA A 172 21.20 11.04 22.87
N ALA A 173 22.07 10.11 23.27
CA ALA A 173 22.19 8.80 22.61
C ALA A 173 20.90 7.98 22.75
N THR A 174 20.31 7.94 23.95
CA THR A 174 19.05 7.22 24.21
C THR A 174 17.86 7.84 23.48
N ALA A 175 17.80 9.17 23.40
CA ALA A 175 16.78 9.89 22.64
C ALA A 175 16.91 9.62 21.13
N ALA A 176 18.14 9.63 20.59
CA ALA A 176 18.41 9.29 19.18
C ALA A 176 18.06 7.83 18.86
N ILE A 177 18.31 6.89 19.77
CA ILE A 177 17.91 5.48 19.62
C ILE A 177 16.38 5.31 19.70
N ARG A 178 15.67 6.04 20.57
CA ARG A 178 14.19 6.03 20.61
C ARG A 178 13.55 6.67 19.38
N ALA A 179 14.14 7.75 18.87
CA ALA A 179 13.67 8.40 17.65
C ALA A 179 13.86 7.49 16.42
N THR A 180 15.00 6.81 16.32
CA THR A 180 15.27 5.87 15.21
C THR A 180 14.46 4.57 15.27
N THR A 181 13.97 4.17 16.45
CA THR A 181 13.17 2.95 16.62
C THR A 181 11.66 3.16 16.49
N THR A 182 11.17 4.40 16.49
CA THR A 182 9.74 4.68 16.32
C THR A 182 9.38 4.61 14.84
N ARG A 183 9.03 3.41 14.36
CA ARG A 183 8.50 3.26 13.00
C ARG A 183 7.19 4.06 12.89
N PRO A 184 7.05 4.96 11.90
CA PRO A 184 5.84 5.74 11.72
C PRO A 184 4.64 4.79 11.59
N ARG A 185 3.56 5.11 12.29
CA ARG A 185 2.35 4.28 12.31
C ARG A 185 1.41 4.74 11.20
N PRO A 186 0.78 3.81 10.45
CA PRO A 186 -0.26 4.18 9.50
C PRO A 186 -1.47 4.72 10.26
N VAL A 187 -1.93 5.91 9.87
CA VAL A 187 -3.08 6.63 10.44
C VAL A 187 -4.31 6.59 9.54
N GLY A 188 -4.13 6.20 8.28
CA GLY A 188 -5.22 6.12 7.32
C GLY A 188 -4.93 5.18 6.14
N LEU A 189 -5.94 5.02 5.29
CA LEU A 189 -5.84 4.41 3.97
C LEU A 189 -6.26 5.44 2.92
N ARG A 190 -5.40 5.65 1.94
CA ARG A 190 -5.66 6.49 0.77
C ARG A 190 -6.07 5.61 -0.39
N LEU A 191 -7.21 5.93 -0.98
CA LEU A 191 -7.67 5.37 -2.24
C LEU A 191 -7.38 6.39 -3.33
N GLU A 192 -6.66 5.96 -4.35
CA GLU A 192 -6.56 6.68 -5.62
C GLU A 192 -7.61 6.11 -6.57
N GLN A 193 -8.48 6.97 -7.08
CA GLN A 193 -9.60 6.60 -7.95
C GLN A 193 -9.66 7.55 -9.15
N THR A 194 -10.47 7.21 -10.15
CA THR A 194 -10.86 8.15 -11.20
C THR A 194 -12.33 8.52 -11.10
N LEU A 195 -12.71 9.68 -11.63
CA LEU A 195 -14.13 9.98 -11.85
C LEU A 195 -14.72 9.00 -12.87
N ALA A 196 -16.03 8.73 -12.74
CA ALA A 196 -16.74 7.85 -13.66
C ALA A 196 -16.59 8.35 -15.11
N GLY A 197 -16.21 7.45 -16.01
CA GLY A 197 -16.07 7.75 -17.44
C GLY A 197 -14.85 8.60 -17.83
N GLY A 198 -13.88 8.82 -16.93
CA GLY A 198 -12.70 9.64 -17.23
C GLY A 198 -11.43 9.21 -16.51
N ALA A 199 -10.34 9.95 -16.79
CA ALA A 199 -9.03 9.78 -16.17
C ALA A 199 -8.73 10.82 -15.07
N THR A 200 -9.69 11.71 -14.76
CA THR A 200 -9.53 12.73 -13.71
C THR A 200 -9.32 12.04 -12.36
N PRO A 201 -8.16 12.24 -11.71
CA PRO A 201 -7.88 11.59 -10.44
C PRO A 201 -8.76 12.16 -9.33
N MET A 202 -9.21 11.28 -8.44
CA MET A 202 -9.98 11.60 -7.26
C MET A 202 -9.42 10.80 -6.09
N ARG A 203 -9.07 11.50 -5.02
CA ARG A 203 -8.48 10.90 -3.83
C ARG A 203 -9.49 10.83 -2.71
N THR A 204 -9.62 9.67 -2.08
CA THR A 204 -10.40 9.48 -0.85
C THR A 204 -9.46 9.00 0.25
N VAL A 205 -9.54 9.56 1.46
CA VAL A 205 -8.76 9.10 2.60
C VAL A 205 -9.70 8.66 3.71
N PHE A 206 -9.54 7.41 4.16
CA PHE A 206 -10.16 6.90 5.37
C PHE A 206 -9.18 6.98 6.54
N GLY A 207 -9.66 7.40 7.70
CA GLY A 207 -8.93 7.21 8.95
C GLY A 207 -8.88 5.74 9.36
N LEU A 208 -7.87 5.36 10.15
CA LEU A 208 -7.77 4.04 10.75
C LEU A 208 -8.12 4.10 12.23
N ARG A 209 -9.04 3.22 12.66
CA ARG A 209 -9.39 3.02 14.07
C ARG A 209 -9.03 1.61 14.51
N ARG A 210 -8.63 1.47 15.77
CA ARG A 210 -8.47 0.17 16.43
C ARG A 210 -9.57 0.03 17.46
N ASN A 211 -10.47 -0.92 17.24
CA ASN A 211 -11.57 -1.20 18.15
C ASN A 211 -11.80 -2.71 18.23
N PHE A 212 -12.09 -3.24 19.42
CA PHE A 212 -12.28 -4.68 19.67
C PHE A 212 -11.14 -5.58 19.16
N GLY A 213 -9.90 -5.08 19.11
CA GLY A 213 -8.74 -5.84 18.60
C GLY A 213 -8.65 -5.93 17.06
N CYS A 214 -9.51 -5.21 16.33
CA CYS A 214 -9.54 -5.14 14.87
C CYS A 214 -9.15 -3.74 14.37
N LEU A 215 -8.76 -3.66 13.11
CA LEU A 215 -8.60 -2.41 12.37
C LEU A 215 -9.88 -2.13 11.57
N TRP A 216 -10.34 -0.89 11.64
CA TRP A 216 -11.55 -0.39 10.99
C TRP A 216 -11.24 0.88 10.21
N ILE A 217 -12.00 1.13 9.15
CA ILE A 217 -11.99 2.43 8.45
C ILE A 217 -12.96 3.41 9.12
N ALA A 218 -12.63 4.69 9.07
CA ALA A 218 -13.48 5.79 9.52
C ALA A 218 -13.44 6.95 8.52
N LEU A 219 -14.50 7.76 8.52
CA LEU A 219 -14.67 8.97 7.69
C LEU A 219 -14.57 10.24 8.54
#